data_AF-Q6R8J7-F1
#
_entry.id   AF-Q6R8J7-F1
#
_cell.length_a   1.000
_cell.length_b   1.000
_cell.length_c   1.000
_cell.angle_alpha   90.00
_cell.angle_beta   90.00
_cell.angle_gamma   90.00
#
_symmetry.space_group_name_H-M   'P 1'
#
loop_
_entity.id
_entity.type
_entity.pdbx_description
1 polymer ?
#
loop_
_entity_poly.entity_id
_entity_poly.type
_entity_poly.pdbx_seq_one_letter_code
_entity_poly.pdbx_strand_id
1 'polypeptide(L)'
;MRTTTFITAAVGLLSTCTDAIQLQKRTDGPARVVGLDVVRKSVENPLARDKLRKLRRRSKTVTATLDNEETLYFANGTLGTPAQSLRLHIDTGSSDLWVNTASSTLCSRKTNPCQTAGTYTANSSSTYAYVASDFNISYVDGSGASGDYVTDTFTIGSATLDKLQFGIGYTSSSPEGILGIGYEINEVQVGRAGKKAYNNLPAQMVADGLINSNAFSLWLNDLDASTGSILFGGVDTAQFHGQLETLPIEKESGYYAEFLITLTEVMLGDTVIAQDQALAVLLDSGSSLTYLPDAMAEAIYEQVEAQYDASEGAAYVPCSLATNTSALNFTFTSPTIQVTMNELVIPVTSTTGQQLQFTDGTAACLFGIAPAGDSTSVLGDTFIRSAYIVYDLDNNEISLAQTNFNATSTSVVEITTGTTAVPSATLVANPVTASSGSSGSEMSGSVTLSSGSKSKNAGAMQTPPPLAYGMAVLGAGLYYAM
;
A
#
# COMPACT_ATOMS: atom_id res chain seq x y z
N MET A 1 8.45 -19.63 -90.62
CA MET A 1 7.06 -19.56 -90.13
C MET A 1 7.09 -18.74 -88.84
N ARG A 2 6.22 -17.72 -88.77
CA ARG A 2 6.13 -16.74 -87.67
C ARG A 2 5.65 -17.43 -86.38
N THR A 3 6.22 -17.06 -85.24
CA THR A 3 5.43 -16.89 -84.00
C THR A 3 6.19 -16.03 -82.98
N THR A 4 5.62 -14.86 -82.75
CA THR A 4 5.98 -13.84 -81.77
C THR A 4 5.55 -14.33 -80.37
N THR A 5 6.43 -14.24 -79.37
CA THR A 5 6.05 -14.49 -77.96
C THR A 5 6.11 -13.16 -77.20
N PHE A 6 4.98 -12.75 -76.65
CA PHE A 6 4.83 -11.58 -75.79
C PHE A 6 5.35 -11.92 -74.38
N ILE A 7 6.22 -11.08 -73.82
CA ILE A 7 6.59 -11.09 -72.40
C ILE A 7 5.87 -9.91 -71.76
N THR A 8 4.84 -10.18 -70.95
CA THR A 8 4.19 -9.20 -70.09
C THR A 8 4.88 -9.21 -68.73
N ALA A 9 5.49 -8.07 -68.38
CA ALA A 9 6.03 -7.80 -67.05
C ALA A 9 4.89 -7.47 -66.08
N ALA A 10 4.83 -8.16 -64.93
CA ALA A 10 3.99 -7.79 -63.80
C ALA A 10 4.87 -7.21 -62.70
N VAL A 11 4.73 -5.92 -62.44
CA VAL A 11 5.37 -5.19 -61.34
C VAL A 11 4.58 -5.49 -60.06
N GLY A 12 5.23 -6.15 -59.10
CA GLY A 12 4.68 -6.34 -57.76
C GLY A 12 4.83 -5.06 -56.94
N LEU A 13 3.71 -4.41 -56.64
CA LEU A 13 3.64 -3.33 -55.65
C LEU A 13 3.58 -3.93 -54.25
N LEU A 14 4.64 -3.71 -53.46
CA LEU A 14 4.69 -3.95 -52.02
C LEU A 14 3.75 -2.95 -51.32
N SER A 15 2.62 -3.45 -50.82
CA SER A 15 1.75 -2.71 -49.90
C SER A 15 2.32 -2.84 -48.49
N THR A 16 2.73 -1.72 -47.92
CA THR A 16 3.10 -1.56 -46.51
C THR A 16 1.91 -1.92 -45.62
N CYS A 17 2.12 -2.80 -44.65
CA CYS A 17 1.16 -3.12 -43.61
C CYS A 17 0.95 -1.90 -42.72
N THR A 18 -0.23 -1.30 -42.78
CA THR A 18 -0.72 -0.36 -41.77
C THR A 18 -1.12 -1.15 -40.53
N ASP A 19 -0.61 -0.76 -39.36
CA ASP A 19 -1.08 -1.24 -38.06
C ASP A 19 -2.60 -1.06 -37.96
N ALA A 20 -3.30 -2.18 -37.88
CA ALA A 20 -4.74 -2.20 -37.72
C ALA A 20 -5.07 -1.83 -36.27
N ILE A 21 -5.76 -0.70 -36.11
CA ILE A 21 -6.53 -0.38 -34.90
C ILE A 21 -7.47 -1.56 -34.64
N GLN A 22 -7.15 -2.41 -33.66
CA GLN A 22 -8.09 -3.40 -33.16
C GLN A 22 -9.14 -2.68 -32.31
N LEU A 23 -10.22 -2.24 -32.95
CA LEU A 23 -11.48 -1.98 -32.26
C LEU A 23 -12.01 -3.32 -31.74
N GLN A 24 -11.64 -3.68 -30.51
CA GLN A 24 -12.22 -4.79 -29.77
C GLN A 24 -13.73 -4.55 -29.64
N LYS A 25 -14.50 -5.45 -30.25
CA LYS A 25 -15.96 -5.40 -30.33
C LYS A 25 -16.55 -5.82 -28.99
N ARG A 26 -17.47 -5.01 -28.45
CA ARG A 26 -18.28 -5.33 -27.26
C ARG A 26 -18.76 -6.79 -27.31
N THR A 27 -18.37 -7.57 -26.31
CA THR A 27 -19.04 -8.84 -25.96
C THR A 27 -20.48 -8.53 -25.56
N ASP A 28 -21.44 -9.39 -25.95
CA ASP A 28 -22.89 -9.14 -25.96
C ASP A 28 -23.56 -9.05 -24.56
N GLY A 29 -22.90 -8.46 -23.56
CA GLY A 29 -23.40 -8.20 -22.20
C GLY A 29 -23.12 -6.77 -21.72
N PRO A 30 -23.68 -6.35 -20.57
CA PRO A 30 -23.27 -5.11 -19.91
C PRO A 30 -21.78 -5.18 -19.56
N ALA A 31 -21.07 -4.05 -19.64
CA ALA A 31 -19.65 -3.98 -19.31
C ALA A 31 -19.42 -4.50 -17.88
N ARG A 32 -18.46 -5.42 -17.71
CA ARG A 32 -18.12 -6.01 -16.40
C ARG A 32 -17.03 -5.19 -15.72
N VAL A 33 -17.41 -3.96 -15.40
CA VAL A 33 -16.58 -2.99 -14.70
C VAL A 33 -17.32 -2.52 -13.46
N VAL A 34 -16.67 -2.59 -12.30
CA VAL A 34 -17.18 -2.05 -11.05
C VAL A 34 -16.30 -0.85 -10.68
N GLY A 35 -16.85 0.35 -10.84
CA GLY A 35 -16.17 1.60 -10.52
C GLY A 35 -16.71 2.28 -9.28
N LEU A 36 -15.84 2.98 -8.56
CA LEU A 36 -16.21 3.86 -7.47
C LEU A 36 -15.18 4.98 -7.28
N ASP A 37 -15.66 6.08 -6.72
CA ASP A 37 -14.80 7.18 -6.29
C ASP A 37 -14.01 6.77 -5.06
N VAL A 38 -12.75 7.18 -5.01
CA VAL A 38 -11.91 7.11 -3.81
C VAL A 38 -11.82 8.51 -3.23
N VAL A 39 -12.09 8.66 -1.94
CA VAL A 39 -12.15 9.97 -1.28
C VAL A 39 -10.87 10.22 -0.51
N ARG A 40 -10.16 11.31 -0.87
CA ARG A 40 -9.03 11.82 -0.10
C ARG A 40 -9.57 12.45 1.19
N LYS A 41 -9.00 12.10 2.35
CA LYS A 41 -9.42 12.70 3.62
C LYS A 41 -8.81 14.09 3.76
N SER A 42 -9.62 15.13 3.95
CA SER A 42 -9.17 16.36 4.60
C SER A 42 -9.41 16.19 6.10
N VAL A 43 -8.36 16.04 6.89
CA VAL A 43 -8.47 15.93 8.35
C VAL A 43 -8.07 17.24 8.98
N GLU A 44 -8.90 17.76 9.88
CA GLU A 44 -8.55 18.93 10.70
C GLU A 44 -7.39 18.65 11.69
N ASN A 45 -7.02 17.37 11.89
CA ASN A 45 -6.00 16.92 12.81
C ASN A 45 -5.48 15.52 12.44
N PRO A 46 -4.56 15.43 11.47
CA PRO A 46 -4.02 14.18 10.97
C PRO A 46 -3.00 13.63 11.96
N LEU A 47 -3.24 13.55 13.27
CA LEU A 47 -2.20 13.21 14.27
C LEU A 47 -2.56 12.05 15.21
N ALA A 48 -3.53 11.19 14.87
CA ALA A 48 -4.08 10.14 15.74
C ALA A 48 -3.55 8.72 15.45
N ARG A 49 -3.23 8.36 14.19
CA ARG A 49 -2.98 6.97 13.81
C ARG A 49 -1.56 6.46 14.13
N ASP A 50 -0.51 7.27 13.94
CA ASP A 50 0.89 6.83 14.13
C ASP A 50 1.36 6.85 15.61
N LYS A 51 0.53 7.38 16.51
CA LYS A 51 0.80 7.45 17.96
C LYS A 51 1.01 6.10 18.65
N LEU A 52 0.59 4.99 18.06
CA LEU A 52 0.79 3.66 18.66
C LEU A 52 2.18 3.05 18.38
N ARG A 53 2.98 3.65 17.49
CA ARG A 53 4.34 3.19 17.16
C ARG A 53 5.37 3.45 18.26
N LYS A 54 5.22 4.51 19.08
CA LYS A 54 6.26 4.92 20.07
C LYS A 54 5.80 5.21 21.50
N LEU A 55 4.49 5.22 21.82
CA LEU A 55 3.98 5.46 23.18
C LEU A 55 4.42 4.42 24.24
N ARG A 56 5.11 3.34 23.84
CA ARG A 56 5.67 2.35 24.76
C ARG A 56 7.11 2.60 25.22
N ARG A 57 7.84 3.63 24.72
CA ARG A 57 9.29 3.70 24.96
C ARG A 57 9.96 4.82 25.73
N ARG A 58 9.35 5.94 26.16
CA ARG A 58 9.85 6.76 27.30
C ARG A 58 9.07 8.07 27.52
N SER A 59 9.01 8.46 28.78
CA SER A 59 8.32 9.60 29.39
C SER A 59 8.93 10.98 29.06
N LYS A 60 8.08 12.03 29.13
CA LYS A 60 8.33 13.48 29.25
C LYS A 60 9.05 14.18 28.09
N THR A 61 8.26 14.64 27.11
CA THR A 61 8.24 16.00 26.51
C THR A 61 7.02 16.05 25.58
N VAL A 62 6.33 17.19 25.47
CA VAL A 62 5.20 17.37 24.54
C VAL A 62 5.79 17.48 23.14
N THR A 63 5.50 16.50 22.29
CA THR A 63 6.00 16.39 20.91
C THR A 63 4.79 16.28 19.98
N ALA A 64 4.68 17.22 19.04
CA ALA A 64 3.72 17.13 17.95
C ALA A 64 3.99 15.84 17.17
N THR A 65 2.94 15.05 16.92
CA THR A 65 3.08 13.72 16.33
C THR A 65 2.50 13.78 14.95
N LEU A 66 3.31 13.68 13.89
CA LEU A 66 2.82 13.56 12.52
C LEU A 66 1.95 12.33 12.36
N ASP A 67 0.83 12.48 11.69
CA ASP A 67 0.07 11.44 11.03
C ASP A 67 -0.34 12.02 9.67
N ASN A 68 -0.47 11.14 8.70
CA ASN A 68 -0.52 11.49 7.29
C ASN A 68 -1.85 11.02 6.71
N GLU A 69 -2.93 11.12 7.50
CA GLU A 69 -4.29 10.87 7.01
C GLU A 69 -4.70 11.84 5.90
N GLU A 70 -3.98 12.95 5.70
CA GLU A 70 -4.23 13.89 4.60
C GLU A 70 -4.00 13.25 3.23
N THR A 71 -3.14 12.25 3.08
CA THR A 71 -2.83 11.67 1.76
C THR A 71 -3.58 10.38 1.47
N LEU A 72 -4.14 9.71 2.48
CA LEU A 72 -4.73 8.39 2.30
C LEU A 72 -6.07 8.41 1.53
N TYR A 73 -6.30 7.34 0.78
CA TYR A 73 -7.48 7.17 -0.07
C TYR A 73 -8.44 6.11 0.44
N PHE A 74 -9.72 6.44 0.42
CA PHE A 74 -10.75 5.62 1.05
C PHE A 74 -11.90 5.29 0.11
N ALA A 75 -12.36 4.04 0.18
CA ALA A 75 -13.60 3.60 -0.44
C ALA A 75 -14.71 3.53 0.62
N ASN A 76 -15.92 3.91 0.24
CA ASN A 76 -17.11 3.65 1.05
C ASN A 76 -17.73 2.31 0.64
N GLY A 77 -18.11 1.52 1.63
CA GLY A 77 -18.80 0.25 1.44
C GLY A 77 -19.76 -0.04 2.58
N THR A 78 -20.47 -1.17 2.48
CA THR A 78 -21.33 -1.64 3.57
C THR A 78 -21.15 -3.14 3.81
N LEU A 79 -21.23 -3.54 5.08
CA LEU A 79 -21.22 -4.95 5.49
C LEU A 79 -22.53 -5.33 6.20
N GLY A 80 -23.04 -6.51 5.87
CA GLY A 80 -24.13 -7.17 6.58
C GLY A 80 -25.55 -6.84 6.13
N THR A 81 -26.51 -7.55 6.74
CA THR A 81 -27.94 -7.41 6.50
C THR A 81 -28.70 -7.21 7.81
N PRO A 82 -29.14 -5.99 8.18
CA PRO A 82 -29.06 -4.75 7.40
C PRO A 82 -27.63 -4.21 7.21
N ALA A 83 -27.45 -3.43 6.15
CA ALA A 83 -26.19 -2.83 5.75
C ALA A 83 -25.63 -1.87 6.81
N GLN A 84 -24.36 -2.05 7.16
CA GLN A 84 -23.60 -1.20 8.09
C GLN A 84 -22.54 -0.43 7.32
N SER A 85 -22.64 0.90 7.29
CA SER A 85 -21.74 1.77 6.53
C SER A 85 -20.33 1.83 7.09
N LEU A 86 -19.36 1.75 6.19
CA LEU A 86 -17.95 1.73 6.49
C LEU A 86 -17.19 2.58 5.48
N ARG A 87 -16.15 3.23 5.97
CA ARG A 87 -15.13 3.91 5.18
C ARG A 87 -13.82 3.15 5.36
N LEU A 88 -13.28 2.66 4.27
CA LEU A 88 -12.21 1.68 4.23
C LEU A 88 -11.00 2.26 3.51
N HIS A 89 -9.84 2.20 4.14
CA HIS A 89 -8.58 2.59 3.55
C HIS A 89 -8.19 1.58 2.45
N ILE A 90 -7.97 2.05 1.22
CA ILE A 90 -7.63 1.18 0.09
C ILE A 90 -6.13 0.90 0.12
N ASP A 91 -5.77 -0.36 0.20
CA ASP A 91 -4.39 -0.77 0.44
C ASP A 91 -3.98 -1.84 -0.58
N THR A 92 -3.07 -1.46 -1.48
CA THR A 92 -2.48 -2.36 -2.48
C THR A 92 -1.26 -3.12 -1.92
N GLY A 93 -0.69 -2.68 -0.80
CA GLY A 93 0.38 -3.38 -0.07
C GLY A 93 -0.13 -4.51 0.85
N SER A 94 -1.45 -4.65 1.05
CA SER A 94 -2.05 -5.76 1.80
C SER A 94 -3.23 -6.42 1.08
N SER A 95 -3.69 -7.56 1.62
CA SER A 95 -4.64 -8.45 0.89
C SER A 95 -5.86 -8.87 1.71
N ASP A 96 -5.95 -8.48 2.99
CA ASP A 96 -7.12 -8.75 3.82
C ASP A 96 -7.99 -7.49 3.95
N LEU A 97 -9.32 -7.64 3.78
CA LEU A 97 -10.28 -6.69 4.33
C LEU A 97 -10.40 -6.90 5.84
N TRP A 98 -10.35 -5.84 6.63
CA TRP A 98 -10.73 -5.91 8.04
C TRP A 98 -11.40 -4.63 8.56
N VAL A 99 -12.24 -4.80 9.57
CA VAL A 99 -13.04 -3.71 10.15
C VAL A 99 -13.02 -3.72 11.67
N ASN A 100 -13.20 -2.55 12.25
CA ASN A 100 -13.37 -2.38 13.69
C ASN A 100 -14.80 -2.74 14.14
N THR A 101 -14.94 -3.19 15.39
CA THR A 101 -16.23 -3.21 16.11
C THR A 101 -16.32 -2.05 17.09
N ALA A 102 -17.54 -1.59 17.42
CA ALA A 102 -17.78 -0.55 18.42
C ALA A 102 -17.21 -0.91 19.81
N SER A 103 -17.10 -2.21 20.11
CA SER A 103 -16.52 -2.71 21.36
C SER A 103 -15.01 -2.93 21.33
N SER A 104 -14.33 -2.59 20.22
CA SER A 104 -12.88 -2.79 20.12
C SER A 104 -12.13 -1.91 21.11
N THR A 105 -10.93 -2.32 21.51
CA THR A 105 -10.09 -1.58 22.49
C THR A 105 -9.80 -0.13 22.09
N LEU A 106 -9.86 0.17 20.79
CA LEU A 106 -9.65 1.50 20.25
C LEU A 106 -10.98 2.28 20.16
N CYS A 107 -12.01 1.68 19.57
CA CYS A 107 -13.28 2.36 19.29
C CYS A 107 -14.11 2.60 20.55
N SER A 108 -13.94 1.79 21.61
CA SER A 108 -14.63 1.97 22.88
C SER A 108 -14.09 3.14 23.72
N ARG A 109 -13.06 3.84 23.26
CA ARG A 109 -12.50 5.02 23.96
C ARG A 109 -13.48 6.18 23.92
N LYS A 110 -13.45 7.05 24.94
CA LYS A 110 -14.35 8.20 25.06
C LYS A 110 -14.32 9.16 23.87
N THR A 111 -13.19 9.26 23.19
CA THR A 111 -13.02 10.09 21.99
C THR A 111 -13.65 9.48 20.73
N ASN A 112 -14.17 8.25 20.81
CA ASN A 112 -14.75 7.48 19.71
C ASN A 112 -13.96 7.61 18.40
N PRO A 113 -12.68 7.18 18.38
CA PRO A 113 -11.78 7.45 17.25
C PRO A 113 -12.24 6.81 15.93
N CYS A 114 -13.08 5.77 15.98
CA CYS A 114 -13.57 5.05 14.80
C CYS A 114 -14.89 5.62 14.24
N GLN A 115 -15.39 6.74 14.79
CA GLN A 115 -16.69 7.29 14.40
C GLN A 115 -16.76 7.59 12.90
N THR A 116 -15.70 8.18 12.34
CA THR A 116 -15.62 8.54 10.91
C THR A 116 -15.52 7.31 10.01
N ALA A 117 -14.77 6.29 10.45
CA ALA A 117 -14.58 5.04 9.72
C ALA A 117 -15.85 4.16 9.69
N GLY A 118 -16.70 4.31 10.71
CA GLY A 118 -17.76 3.35 11.00
C GLY A 118 -17.25 2.11 11.72
N THR A 119 -18.18 1.29 12.20
CA THR A 119 -17.88 0.03 12.89
C THR A 119 -18.88 -1.04 12.51
N TYR A 120 -18.44 -2.30 12.51
CA TYR A 120 -19.26 -3.46 12.19
C TYR A 120 -19.68 -4.23 13.46
N THR A 121 -20.95 -4.61 13.51
CA THR A 121 -21.57 -5.41 14.58
C THR A 121 -22.10 -6.71 14.01
N ALA A 122 -21.37 -7.81 14.24
CA ALA A 122 -21.70 -9.15 13.73
C ALA A 122 -23.13 -9.61 14.07
N ASN A 123 -23.51 -9.52 15.34
CA ASN A 123 -24.83 -9.99 15.80
C ASN A 123 -26.01 -9.16 15.28
N SER A 124 -25.77 -8.03 14.62
CA SER A 124 -26.80 -7.23 13.97
C SER A 124 -27.06 -7.66 12.54
N SER A 125 -26.18 -8.47 11.93
CA SER A 125 -26.32 -8.95 10.56
C SER A 125 -26.93 -10.35 10.51
N SER A 126 -27.97 -10.53 9.69
CA SER A 126 -28.62 -11.81 9.43
C SER A 126 -27.86 -12.70 8.44
N THR A 127 -26.90 -12.14 7.71
CA THR A 127 -26.03 -12.83 6.74
C THR A 127 -24.63 -13.13 7.28
N TYR A 128 -24.34 -12.72 8.53
CA TYR A 128 -23.11 -13.02 9.22
C TYR A 128 -22.88 -14.53 9.37
N ALA A 129 -21.66 -14.98 9.06
CA ALA A 129 -21.20 -16.32 9.40
C ALA A 129 -19.76 -16.29 9.93
N TYR A 130 -19.54 -16.96 11.06
CA TYR A 130 -18.20 -17.16 11.63
C TYR A 130 -17.36 -18.12 10.78
N VAL A 131 -16.05 -17.84 10.66
CA VAL A 131 -15.07 -18.71 9.98
C VAL A 131 -14.04 -19.26 10.96
N ALA A 132 -13.29 -18.39 11.64
CA ALA A 132 -12.21 -18.77 12.56
C ALA A 132 -11.87 -17.64 13.55
N SER A 133 -11.18 -17.93 14.66
CA SER A 133 -10.81 -16.95 15.71
C SER A 133 -9.29 -16.71 15.75
N ASP A 134 -8.69 -16.52 14.59
CA ASP A 134 -7.25 -16.35 14.43
C ASP A 134 -6.88 -15.30 13.38
N PHE A 135 -7.74 -14.31 13.15
CA PHE A 135 -7.36 -13.12 12.40
C PHE A 135 -6.35 -12.30 13.22
N ASN A 136 -5.18 -12.01 12.64
CA ASN A 136 -4.14 -11.24 13.29
C ASN A 136 -3.19 -10.62 12.26
N ILE A 137 -3.45 -9.37 11.88
CA ILE A 137 -2.69 -8.61 10.89
C ILE A 137 -1.80 -7.55 11.56
N SER A 138 -0.61 -7.31 11.01
CA SER A 138 0.17 -6.13 11.35
C SER A 138 0.90 -5.57 10.13
N TYR A 139 1.13 -4.27 10.13
CA TYR A 139 1.72 -3.49 9.07
C TYR A 139 3.14 -3.02 9.44
N VAL A 140 3.89 -2.53 8.47
CA VAL A 140 5.28 -2.05 8.65
C VAL A 140 5.35 -0.80 9.55
N ASP A 141 4.28 0.01 9.54
CA ASP A 141 4.09 1.13 10.48
C ASP A 141 3.89 0.65 11.95
N GLY A 142 3.79 -0.65 12.19
CA GLY A 142 3.57 -1.25 13.49
C GLY A 142 2.11 -1.24 13.93
N SER A 143 1.20 -0.74 13.10
CA SER A 143 -0.24 -0.85 13.31
C SER A 143 -0.74 -2.27 13.01
N GLY A 144 -1.96 -2.59 13.40
CA GLY A 144 -2.56 -3.89 13.16
C GLY A 144 -3.92 -4.06 13.82
N ALA A 145 -4.47 -5.26 13.63
CA ALA A 145 -5.74 -5.68 14.19
C ALA A 145 -5.75 -7.20 14.45
N SER A 146 -6.51 -7.63 15.46
CA SER A 146 -6.71 -9.05 15.74
C SER A 146 -8.12 -9.36 16.25
N GLY A 147 -8.60 -10.56 15.91
CA GLY A 147 -9.90 -11.09 16.25
C GLY A 147 -10.31 -12.27 15.38
N ASP A 148 -11.49 -12.20 14.77
CA ASP A 148 -12.10 -13.33 14.05
C ASP A 148 -12.09 -13.10 12.54
N TYR A 149 -11.89 -14.19 11.79
CA TYR A 149 -12.30 -14.29 10.40
C TYR A 149 -13.78 -14.64 10.31
N VAL A 150 -14.50 -13.95 9.43
CA VAL A 150 -15.94 -14.08 9.24
C VAL A 150 -16.28 -13.93 7.76
N THR A 151 -17.47 -14.31 7.36
CA THR A 151 -18.06 -13.92 6.07
C THR A 151 -19.34 -13.15 6.27
N ASP A 152 -19.61 -12.17 5.41
CA ASP A 152 -20.89 -11.49 5.35
C ASP A 152 -21.13 -10.92 3.93
N THR A 153 -22.32 -10.36 3.70
CA THR A 153 -22.63 -9.62 2.48
C THR A 153 -21.87 -8.30 2.47
N PHE A 154 -21.11 -8.04 1.41
CA PHE A 154 -20.37 -6.80 1.20
C PHE A 154 -20.91 -6.07 -0.03
N THR A 155 -21.16 -4.77 0.09
CA THR A 155 -21.52 -3.92 -1.05
C THR A 155 -20.52 -2.79 -1.19
N ILE A 156 -19.99 -2.61 -2.40
CA ILE A 156 -19.02 -1.56 -2.76
C ILE A 156 -19.32 -1.08 -4.19
N GLY A 157 -19.41 0.24 -4.37
CA GLY A 157 -19.90 0.81 -5.64
C GLY A 157 -21.28 0.24 -6.00
N SER A 158 -21.40 -0.30 -7.22
CA SER A 158 -22.61 -0.98 -7.70
C SER A 158 -22.62 -2.50 -7.43
N ALA A 159 -21.55 -3.06 -6.88
CA ALA A 159 -21.38 -4.49 -6.67
C ALA A 159 -21.84 -4.93 -5.29
N THR A 160 -22.53 -6.07 -5.22
CA THR A 160 -22.86 -6.78 -3.99
C THR A 160 -22.32 -8.19 -4.08
N LEU A 161 -21.50 -8.58 -3.10
CA LEU A 161 -20.93 -9.91 -2.94
C LEU A 161 -21.59 -10.56 -1.72
N ASP A 162 -22.29 -11.67 -1.92
CA ASP A 162 -23.14 -12.27 -0.87
C ASP A 162 -22.35 -12.80 0.32
N LYS A 163 -21.11 -13.25 0.08
CA LYS A 163 -20.27 -13.94 1.06
C LYS A 163 -18.80 -13.60 0.89
N LEU A 164 -18.42 -12.36 1.20
CA LEU A 164 -17.01 -11.96 1.25
C LEU A 164 -16.41 -12.32 2.61
N GLN A 165 -15.22 -12.94 2.64
CA GLN A 165 -14.47 -13.19 3.86
C GLN A 165 -13.64 -11.96 4.28
N PHE A 166 -13.63 -11.65 5.58
CA PHE A 166 -12.87 -10.53 6.14
C PHE A 166 -12.57 -10.74 7.63
N GLY A 167 -11.69 -9.89 8.18
CA GLY A 167 -11.33 -9.86 9.61
C GLY A 167 -12.15 -8.87 10.44
N ILE A 168 -12.52 -9.26 11.66
CA ILE A 168 -13.03 -8.36 12.70
C ILE A 168 -11.90 -8.05 13.67
N GLY A 169 -11.52 -6.77 13.78
CA GLY A 169 -10.56 -6.27 14.75
C GLY A 169 -11.22 -6.00 16.11
N TYR A 170 -11.16 -6.97 17.04
CA TYR A 170 -11.53 -6.75 18.45
C TYR A 170 -10.45 -5.96 19.21
N THR A 171 -9.19 -6.17 18.83
CA THR A 171 -8.07 -5.33 19.21
C THR A 171 -7.52 -4.68 17.96
N SER A 172 -7.33 -3.36 17.97
CA SER A 172 -6.78 -2.63 16.83
C SER A 172 -6.00 -1.41 17.28
N SER A 173 -5.10 -0.95 16.41
CA SER A 173 -4.34 0.28 16.57
C SER A 173 -4.65 1.32 15.50
N SER A 174 -5.49 1.02 14.51
CA SER A 174 -5.97 1.97 13.50
C SER A 174 -7.46 2.25 13.69
N PRO A 175 -7.88 3.53 13.68
CA PRO A 175 -9.30 3.88 13.72
C PRO A 175 -10.04 3.49 12.44
N GLU A 176 -9.32 3.47 11.32
CA GLU A 176 -9.84 3.14 10.00
C GLU A 176 -9.71 1.63 9.76
N GLY A 177 -10.74 1.02 9.15
CA GLY A 177 -10.64 -0.32 8.57
C GLY A 177 -9.85 -0.28 7.26
N ILE A 178 -9.31 -1.42 6.83
CA ILE A 178 -8.48 -1.53 5.63
C ILE A 178 -9.13 -2.49 4.65
N LEU A 179 -9.14 -2.11 3.37
CA LEU A 179 -9.53 -2.92 2.24
C LEU A 179 -8.25 -3.30 1.47
N GLY A 180 -7.63 -4.41 1.88
CA GLY A 180 -6.52 -5.01 1.16
C GLY A 180 -6.99 -5.60 -0.18
N ILE A 181 -6.32 -5.25 -1.27
CA ILE A 181 -6.65 -5.67 -2.64
C ILE A 181 -5.45 -6.25 -3.40
N GLY A 182 -4.41 -6.67 -2.68
CA GLY A 182 -3.24 -7.36 -3.22
C GLY A 182 -3.48 -8.83 -3.58
N TYR A 183 -2.38 -9.57 -3.74
CA TYR A 183 -2.43 -11.00 -4.04
C TYR A 183 -2.95 -11.84 -2.87
N GLU A 184 -3.80 -12.83 -3.15
CA GLU A 184 -4.34 -13.76 -2.15
C GLU A 184 -3.24 -14.49 -1.35
N ILE A 185 -2.04 -14.73 -1.93
CA ILE A 185 -0.92 -15.35 -1.20
C ILE A 185 -0.36 -14.46 -0.08
N ASN A 186 -0.58 -13.14 -0.16
CA ASN A 186 -0.17 -12.15 0.84
C ASN A 186 -1.27 -11.91 1.90
N GLU A 187 -2.36 -12.70 1.89
CA GLU A 187 -3.30 -12.73 3.01
C GLU A 187 -2.60 -13.22 4.28
N VAL A 188 -2.90 -12.59 5.42
CA VAL A 188 -2.18 -12.90 6.66
C VAL A 188 -2.40 -14.34 7.12
N GLN A 189 -3.55 -14.95 6.82
CA GLN A 189 -3.78 -16.37 7.11
C GLN A 189 -2.87 -17.31 6.32
N VAL A 190 -2.38 -16.92 5.13
CA VAL A 190 -1.57 -17.79 4.27
C VAL A 190 -0.23 -18.06 4.92
N GLY A 191 0.57 -17.06 5.22
CA GLY A 191 1.89 -17.32 5.82
C GLY A 191 2.17 -16.73 7.18
N ARG A 192 1.15 -16.31 7.94
CA ARG A 192 1.23 -16.45 9.41
C ARG A 192 0.64 -17.76 9.92
N ALA A 193 -0.48 -18.20 9.37
CA ALA A 193 -1.19 -19.38 9.87
C ALA A 193 -0.96 -20.65 9.02
N GLY A 194 -0.26 -20.56 7.89
CA GLY A 194 -0.03 -21.71 7.01
C GLY A 194 -1.32 -22.24 6.37
N LYS A 195 -2.36 -21.42 6.29
CA LYS A 195 -3.66 -21.80 5.76
C LYS A 195 -3.71 -21.60 4.24
N LYS A 196 -4.73 -22.16 3.60
CA LYS A 196 -5.03 -21.84 2.20
C LYS A 196 -5.50 -20.40 2.09
N ALA A 197 -5.21 -19.76 0.97
CA ALA A 197 -5.80 -18.45 0.66
C ALA A 197 -7.33 -18.56 0.51
N TYR A 198 -8.01 -17.43 0.69
CA TYR A 198 -9.40 -17.23 0.32
C TYR A 198 -9.49 -16.23 -0.83
N ASN A 199 -10.69 -16.09 -1.41
CA ASN A 199 -10.93 -15.05 -2.40
C ASN A 199 -11.08 -13.70 -1.68
N ASN A 200 -10.05 -12.85 -1.72
CA ASN A 200 -10.19 -11.45 -1.36
C ASN A 200 -11.05 -10.68 -2.38
N LEU A 201 -11.24 -9.36 -2.20
CA LEU A 201 -12.27 -8.63 -2.97
C LEU A 201 -12.12 -8.75 -4.50
N PRO A 202 -10.95 -8.47 -5.12
CA PRO A 202 -10.79 -8.62 -6.57
C PRO A 202 -11.07 -10.04 -7.06
N ALA A 203 -10.51 -11.06 -6.39
CA ALA A 203 -10.70 -12.46 -6.73
C ALA A 203 -12.16 -12.90 -6.59
N GLN A 204 -12.85 -12.43 -5.54
CA GLN A 204 -14.27 -12.73 -5.32
C GLN A 204 -15.16 -12.05 -6.37
N MET A 205 -14.82 -10.85 -6.84
CA MET A 205 -15.54 -10.22 -7.95
C MET A 205 -15.44 -11.04 -9.25
N VAL A 206 -14.28 -11.65 -9.53
CA VAL A 206 -14.13 -12.59 -10.65
C VAL A 206 -14.97 -13.83 -10.43
N ALA A 207 -14.91 -14.43 -9.24
CA ALA A 207 -15.65 -15.64 -8.90
C ALA A 207 -17.17 -15.47 -9.02
N ASP A 208 -17.68 -14.28 -8.67
CA ASP A 208 -19.10 -13.92 -8.79
C ASP A 208 -19.47 -13.43 -10.21
N GLY A 209 -18.49 -13.34 -11.13
CA GLY A 209 -18.70 -12.94 -12.52
C GLY A 209 -19.01 -11.44 -12.70
N LEU A 210 -18.66 -10.62 -11.70
CA LEU A 210 -18.85 -9.17 -11.69
C LEU A 210 -17.80 -8.44 -12.56
N ILE A 211 -16.60 -9.01 -12.65
CA ILE A 211 -15.49 -8.57 -13.53
C ILE A 211 -14.93 -9.78 -14.30
N ASN A 212 -14.26 -9.55 -15.43
CA ASN A 212 -13.74 -10.64 -16.28
C ASN A 212 -12.39 -11.21 -15.84
N SER A 213 -11.52 -10.35 -15.33
CA SER A 213 -10.16 -10.68 -14.90
C SER A 213 -9.90 -10.09 -13.52
N ASN A 214 -8.97 -10.70 -12.80
CA ASN A 214 -8.48 -10.19 -11.53
C ASN A 214 -7.55 -9.00 -11.79
N ALA A 215 -8.13 -7.87 -12.17
CA ALA A 215 -7.41 -6.67 -12.49
C ALA A 215 -8.19 -5.42 -12.08
N PHE A 216 -7.48 -4.35 -11.76
CA PHE A 216 -8.09 -3.06 -11.46
C PHE A 216 -7.17 -1.90 -11.84
N SER A 217 -7.77 -0.76 -12.16
CA SER A 217 -7.04 0.49 -12.38
C SER A 217 -7.21 1.45 -11.21
N LEU A 218 -6.14 2.17 -10.86
CA LEU A 218 -6.13 3.18 -9.81
C LEU A 218 -5.71 4.54 -10.40
N TRP A 219 -6.51 5.56 -10.10
CA TRP A 219 -6.23 6.96 -10.40
C TRP A 219 -6.55 7.81 -9.18
N LEU A 220 -5.54 8.34 -8.51
CA LEU A 220 -5.71 9.06 -7.24
C LEU A 220 -6.01 10.56 -7.42
N ASN A 221 -5.86 11.07 -8.64
CA ASN A 221 -5.90 12.50 -8.98
C ASN A 221 -4.80 13.31 -8.27
N ASP A 222 -4.77 14.63 -8.45
CA ASP A 222 -3.75 15.50 -7.84
C ASP A 222 -3.94 15.69 -6.33
N LEU A 223 -2.91 16.24 -5.67
CA LEU A 223 -2.92 16.44 -4.22
C LEU A 223 -4.09 17.31 -3.73
N ASP A 224 -4.53 18.30 -4.49
CA ASP A 224 -5.60 19.22 -4.09
C ASP A 224 -7.01 18.66 -4.37
N ALA A 225 -7.10 17.57 -5.15
CA ALA A 225 -8.36 16.92 -5.44
C ALA A 225 -8.93 16.19 -4.21
N SER A 226 -10.26 16.26 -4.06
CA SER A 226 -10.98 15.54 -3.00
C SER A 226 -11.31 14.09 -3.37
N THR A 227 -11.24 13.76 -4.66
CA THR A 227 -11.62 12.45 -5.20
C THR A 227 -10.67 11.98 -6.29
N GLY A 228 -10.36 10.68 -6.25
CA GLY A 228 -9.87 9.89 -7.37
C GLY A 228 -10.88 8.80 -7.73
N SER A 229 -10.45 7.77 -8.46
CA SER A 229 -11.27 6.61 -8.79
C SER A 229 -10.47 5.31 -8.83
N ILE A 230 -11.16 4.21 -8.50
CA ILE A 230 -10.71 2.83 -8.74
C ILE A 230 -11.74 2.13 -9.62
N LEU A 231 -11.27 1.36 -10.61
CA LEU A 231 -12.12 0.55 -11.48
C LEU A 231 -11.66 -0.91 -11.41
N PHE A 232 -12.49 -1.79 -10.86
CA PHE A 232 -12.27 -3.24 -10.98
C PHE A 232 -12.72 -3.71 -12.36
N GLY A 233 -11.85 -4.42 -13.06
CA GLY A 233 -12.09 -4.95 -14.41
C GLY A 233 -12.13 -3.89 -15.51
N GLY A 234 -11.66 -2.66 -15.28
CA GLY A 234 -11.75 -1.58 -16.27
C GLY A 234 -10.55 -0.62 -16.25
N VAL A 235 -10.46 0.18 -17.31
CA VAL A 235 -9.47 1.24 -17.52
C VAL A 235 -10.20 2.47 -18.06
N ASP A 236 -9.96 3.65 -17.51
CA ASP A 236 -10.41 4.93 -18.05
C ASP A 236 -9.31 5.58 -18.88
N THR A 237 -9.49 5.52 -20.20
CA THR A 237 -8.54 6.06 -21.18
C THR A 237 -8.47 7.59 -21.21
N ALA A 238 -9.37 8.29 -20.50
CA ALA A 238 -9.33 9.75 -20.39
C ALA A 238 -8.47 10.25 -19.21
N GLN A 239 -8.09 9.36 -18.28
CA GLN A 239 -7.40 9.70 -17.03
C GLN A 239 -5.87 9.60 -17.11
N PHE A 240 -5.31 9.37 -18.30
CA PHE A 240 -3.87 9.35 -18.54
C PHE A 240 -3.48 9.94 -19.89
N HIS A 241 -2.21 10.30 -20.02
CA HIS A 241 -1.59 10.75 -21.26
C HIS A 241 -0.80 9.60 -21.92
N GLY A 242 -0.72 9.63 -23.25
CA GLY A 242 0.06 8.64 -24.01
C GLY A 242 -0.61 7.27 -24.03
N GLN A 243 0.19 6.21 -23.90
CA GLN A 243 -0.27 4.82 -23.83
C GLN A 243 0.19 4.19 -22.52
N LEU A 244 -0.51 3.12 -22.13
CA LEU A 244 -0.09 2.28 -21.02
C LEU A 244 1.11 1.42 -21.43
N GLU A 245 2.17 1.46 -20.63
CA GLU A 245 3.36 0.63 -20.80
C GLU A 245 3.41 -0.44 -19.71
N THR A 246 3.47 -1.70 -20.11
CA THR A 246 3.31 -2.87 -19.25
C THR A 246 4.65 -3.47 -18.84
N LEU A 247 4.83 -3.60 -17.53
CA LEU A 247 6.00 -4.14 -16.84
C LEU A 247 5.63 -5.45 -16.15
N PRO A 248 6.55 -6.43 -16.09
CA PRO A 248 6.35 -7.62 -15.28
C PRO A 248 6.41 -7.26 -13.78
N ILE A 249 5.60 -7.92 -12.97
CA ILE A 249 5.76 -7.92 -11.52
C ILE A 249 6.96 -8.80 -11.16
N GLU A 250 7.75 -8.39 -10.18
CA GLU A 250 8.89 -9.14 -9.67
C GLU A 250 8.44 -10.24 -8.70
N LYS A 251 9.13 -11.38 -8.75
CA LYS A 251 8.88 -12.47 -7.80
C LYS A 251 9.68 -12.28 -6.53
N GLU A 252 9.03 -12.47 -5.40
CA GLU A 252 9.70 -12.68 -4.12
C GLU A 252 9.75 -14.17 -3.77
N SER A 253 10.97 -14.68 -3.55
CA SER A 253 11.18 -16.09 -3.17
C SER A 253 10.48 -17.09 -4.11
N GLY A 254 10.29 -16.71 -5.39
CA GLY A 254 9.63 -17.53 -6.41
C GLY A 254 8.12 -17.32 -6.57
N TYR A 255 7.51 -16.43 -5.80
CA TYR A 255 6.07 -16.15 -5.81
C TYR A 255 5.78 -14.69 -6.17
N TYR A 256 4.62 -14.44 -6.77
CA TYR A 256 4.05 -13.09 -6.89
C TYR A 256 3.19 -12.85 -5.65
N ALA A 257 3.66 -11.98 -4.76
CA ALA A 257 3.02 -11.69 -3.48
C ALA A 257 2.74 -10.20 -3.29
N GLU A 258 3.57 -9.35 -3.88
CA GLU A 258 3.51 -7.90 -3.78
C GLU A 258 3.61 -7.27 -5.17
N PHE A 259 3.14 -6.03 -5.33
CA PHE A 259 3.19 -5.28 -6.60
C PHE A 259 4.55 -4.62 -6.80
N LEU A 260 5.60 -5.44 -6.85
CA LEU A 260 6.97 -5.02 -7.05
C LEU A 260 7.28 -4.85 -8.54
N ILE A 261 7.79 -3.68 -8.91
CA ILE A 261 8.34 -3.42 -10.25
C ILE A 261 9.77 -2.89 -10.15
N THR A 262 10.52 -2.95 -11.25
CA THR A 262 11.94 -2.59 -11.23
C THR A 262 12.18 -1.13 -11.61
N LEU A 263 12.59 -0.32 -10.63
CA LEU A 263 13.08 1.04 -10.83
C LEU A 263 14.52 1.01 -11.36
N THR A 264 14.75 1.75 -12.45
CA THR A 264 16.03 1.77 -13.18
C THR A 264 16.78 3.10 -13.10
N GLU A 265 16.06 4.21 -12.94
CA GLU A 265 16.66 5.54 -12.85
C GLU A 265 15.73 6.51 -12.10
N VAL A 266 16.35 7.44 -11.37
CA VAL A 266 15.70 8.59 -10.75
C VAL A 266 16.49 9.84 -11.12
N MET A 267 15.80 10.84 -11.67
CA MET A 267 16.36 12.18 -11.94
C MET A 267 15.56 13.26 -11.22
N LEU A 268 16.21 14.34 -10.81
CA LEU A 268 15.59 15.57 -10.34
C LEU A 268 15.91 16.70 -11.31
N GLY A 269 14.96 17.08 -12.17
CA GLY A 269 15.26 17.92 -13.32
C GLY A 269 16.33 17.25 -14.21
N ASP A 270 17.46 17.92 -14.39
CA ASP A 270 18.61 17.39 -15.15
C ASP A 270 19.64 16.67 -14.25
N THR A 271 19.44 16.65 -12.93
CA THR A 271 20.36 16.02 -11.97
C THR A 271 20.05 14.54 -11.84
N VAL A 272 21.06 13.69 -12.08
CA VAL A 272 20.96 12.24 -11.83
C VAL A 272 21.02 11.99 -10.31
N ILE A 273 19.97 11.39 -9.76
CA ILE A 273 19.93 10.91 -8.37
C ILE A 273 20.40 9.47 -8.30
N ALA A 274 19.89 8.63 -9.21
CA ALA A 274 20.28 7.24 -9.37
C ALA A 274 20.13 6.82 -10.82
N GLN A 275 21.07 6.04 -11.34
CA GLN A 275 21.04 5.49 -12.70
C GLN A 275 21.53 4.04 -12.67
N ASP A 276 21.27 3.28 -13.73
CA ASP A 276 21.67 1.87 -13.86
C ASP A 276 21.19 1.00 -12.69
N GLN A 277 19.99 1.31 -12.16
CA GLN A 277 19.39 0.57 -11.06
C GLN A 277 18.69 -0.69 -11.56
N ALA A 278 18.57 -1.64 -10.65
CA ALA A 278 17.72 -2.81 -10.78
C ALA A 278 17.03 -3.01 -9.41
N LEU A 279 16.37 -1.96 -8.94
CA LEU A 279 15.78 -1.89 -7.60
C LEU A 279 14.31 -2.27 -7.66
N ALA A 280 13.91 -3.34 -6.98
CA ALA A 280 12.50 -3.63 -6.75
C ALA A 280 11.89 -2.55 -5.86
N VAL A 281 10.79 -1.95 -6.31
CA VAL A 281 10.01 -0.97 -5.56
C VAL A 281 8.54 -1.39 -5.54
N LEU A 282 7.89 -1.25 -4.38
CA LEU A 282 6.49 -1.61 -4.17
C LEU A 282 5.58 -0.44 -4.54
N LEU A 283 4.57 -0.68 -5.39
CA LEU A 283 3.48 0.28 -5.63
C LEU A 283 2.40 0.10 -4.56
N ASP A 284 2.32 1.02 -3.59
CA ASP A 284 1.47 0.86 -2.40
C ASP A 284 0.64 2.11 -2.06
N SER A 285 -0.66 2.06 -2.37
CA SER A 285 -1.67 3.03 -1.95
C SER A 285 -1.95 3.02 -0.44
N GLY A 286 -1.45 2.03 0.29
CA GLY A 286 -1.48 1.96 1.75
C GLY A 286 -0.40 2.83 2.42
N SER A 287 0.55 3.34 1.62
CA SER A 287 1.66 4.17 2.07
C SER A 287 1.50 5.62 1.60
N SER A 288 1.48 6.55 2.55
CA SER A 288 1.28 7.97 2.26
C SER A 288 2.42 8.63 1.47
N LEU A 289 3.67 8.27 1.79
CA LEU A 289 4.88 8.86 1.22
C LEU A 289 5.59 7.84 0.33
N THR A 290 6.52 8.35 -0.46
CA THR A 290 7.47 7.52 -1.19
C THR A 290 8.70 7.30 -0.31
N TYR A 291 9.10 6.05 -0.15
CA TYR A 291 10.23 5.60 0.64
C TYR A 291 11.31 5.04 -0.29
N LEU A 292 12.45 5.71 -0.37
CA LEU A 292 13.57 5.33 -1.24
C LEU A 292 14.79 4.91 -0.42
N PRO A 293 15.76 4.19 -1.00
CA PRO A 293 17.01 3.91 -0.31
C PRO A 293 17.63 5.20 0.23
N ASP A 294 18.18 5.14 1.44
CA ASP A 294 18.61 6.32 2.20
C ASP A 294 19.53 7.24 1.38
N ALA A 295 20.47 6.66 0.60
CA ALA A 295 21.35 7.43 -0.27
C ALA A 295 20.62 8.22 -1.38
N MET A 296 19.52 7.68 -1.93
CA MET A 296 18.70 8.40 -2.91
C MET A 296 17.89 9.51 -2.24
N ALA A 297 17.31 9.23 -1.07
CA ALA A 297 16.55 10.22 -0.30
C ALA A 297 17.46 11.39 0.13
N GLU A 298 18.66 11.10 0.65
CA GLU A 298 19.67 12.09 1.03
C GLU A 298 20.10 12.95 -0.16
N ALA A 299 20.39 12.32 -1.32
CA ALA A 299 20.75 13.05 -2.54
C ALA A 299 19.63 13.99 -2.99
N ILE A 300 18.36 13.58 -2.89
CA ILE A 300 17.21 14.45 -3.18
C ILE A 300 17.14 15.60 -2.17
N TYR A 301 17.31 15.32 -0.88
CA TYR A 301 17.24 16.33 0.18
C TYR A 301 18.29 17.42 0.01
N GLU A 302 19.50 17.07 -0.41
CA GLU A 302 20.56 18.04 -0.72
C GLU A 302 20.16 18.99 -1.86
N GLN A 303 19.47 18.48 -2.90
CA GLN A 303 19.06 19.30 -4.04
C GLN A 303 17.92 20.26 -3.71
N VAL A 304 17.01 19.88 -2.81
CA VAL A 304 15.83 20.68 -2.45
C VAL A 304 15.96 21.40 -1.11
N GLU A 305 17.14 21.32 -0.49
CA GLU A 305 17.44 21.87 0.84
C GLU A 305 16.46 21.38 1.92
N ALA A 306 16.05 20.11 1.86
CA ALA A 306 15.14 19.54 2.83
C ALA A 306 15.83 19.36 4.19
N GLN A 307 15.10 19.69 5.27
CA GLN A 307 15.53 19.48 6.65
C GLN A 307 14.90 18.18 7.17
N TYR A 308 15.71 17.15 7.32
CA TYR A 308 15.27 15.86 7.85
C TYR A 308 15.23 15.86 9.38
N ASP A 309 14.06 15.53 9.96
CA ASP A 309 13.89 15.26 11.38
C ASP A 309 13.87 13.74 11.61
N ALA A 310 15.01 13.20 12.07
CA ALA A 310 15.15 11.78 12.35
C ALA A 310 14.26 11.27 13.50
N SER A 311 13.78 12.15 14.38
CA SER A 311 12.88 11.76 15.47
C SER A 311 11.47 11.45 14.95
N GLU A 312 11.08 12.16 13.89
CA GLU A 312 9.81 12.02 13.18
C GLU A 312 9.93 11.07 11.97
N GLY A 313 11.14 10.87 11.44
CA GLY A 313 11.36 10.06 10.24
C GLY A 313 10.86 10.74 8.97
N ALA A 314 10.86 12.07 8.96
CA ALA A 314 10.25 12.90 7.92
C ALA A 314 11.15 14.07 7.56
N ALA A 315 11.08 14.53 6.31
CA ALA A 315 11.79 15.72 5.85
C ALA A 315 10.84 16.88 5.60
N TYR A 316 11.33 18.09 5.83
CA TYR A 316 10.58 19.31 5.68
C TYR A 316 11.26 20.25 4.69
N VAL A 317 10.44 20.94 3.89
CA VAL A 317 10.89 21.91 2.89
C VAL A 317 10.10 23.21 3.02
N PRO A 318 10.61 24.36 2.53
CA PRO A 318 9.79 25.56 2.40
C PRO A 318 8.55 25.28 1.55
N CYS A 319 7.38 25.66 2.02
CA CYS A 319 6.13 25.45 1.27
C CYS A 319 6.14 26.12 -0.12
N SER A 320 6.96 27.16 -0.31
CA SER A 320 7.17 27.80 -1.62
C SER A 320 7.79 26.87 -2.67
N LEU A 321 8.43 25.77 -2.25
CA LEU A 321 8.98 24.76 -3.17
C LEU A 321 7.90 24.14 -4.05
N ALA A 322 6.62 24.14 -3.62
CA ALA A 322 5.50 23.67 -4.42
C ALA A 322 5.36 24.42 -5.77
N THR A 323 5.90 25.65 -5.87
CA THR A 323 5.86 26.46 -7.09
C THR A 323 7.03 26.19 -8.03
N ASN A 324 7.99 25.35 -7.62
CA ASN A 324 9.13 24.98 -8.45
C ASN A 324 8.67 24.05 -9.59
N THR A 325 9.16 24.31 -10.80
CA THR A 325 8.81 23.56 -12.02
C THR A 325 9.65 22.31 -12.24
N SER A 326 10.66 22.09 -11.40
CA SER A 326 11.44 20.85 -11.39
C SER A 326 10.57 19.68 -10.95
N ALA A 327 10.94 18.47 -11.35
CA ALA A 327 10.20 17.26 -11.04
C ALA A 327 11.17 16.10 -10.79
N LEU A 328 10.72 15.13 -10.00
CA LEU A 328 11.36 13.82 -9.93
C LEU A 328 10.84 12.94 -11.06
N ASN A 329 11.74 12.42 -11.88
CA ASN A 329 11.43 11.49 -12.94
C ASN A 329 11.86 10.08 -12.50
N PHE A 330 10.91 9.16 -12.42
CA PHE A 330 11.14 7.75 -12.07
C PHE A 330 11.01 6.89 -13.34
N THR A 331 12.08 6.22 -13.72
CA THR A 331 12.13 5.43 -14.96
C THR A 331 12.19 3.94 -14.65
N PHE A 332 11.37 3.15 -15.33
CA PHE A 332 11.24 1.69 -15.16
C PHE A 332 11.68 0.91 -16.40
N THR A 333 12.85 1.21 -16.98
CA THR A 333 13.20 0.96 -18.40
C THR A 333 12.38 1.87 -19.34
N SER A 334 11.07 1.70 -19.29
CA SER A 334 10.02 2.63 -19.70
C SER A 334 8.73 2.17 -18.98
N PRO A 335 7.74 3.04 -18.72
CA PRO A 335 7.75 4.47 -18.96
C PRO A 335 8.63 5.21 -17.94
N THR A 336 8.78 6.52 -18.16
CA THR A 336 9.22 7.46 -17.13
C THR A 336 7.98 8.19 -16.59
N ILE A 337 7.79 8.16 -15.27
CA ILE A 337 6.72 8.89 -14.59
C ILE A 337 7.32 10.13 -13.93
N GLN A 338 6.75 11.28 -14.26
CA GLN A 338 7.15 12.58 -13.73
C GLN A 338 6.28 12.95 -12.53
N VAL A 339 6.91 13.22 -11.39
CA VAL A 339 6.29 13.70 -10.14
C VAL A 339 6.75 15.13 -9.87
N THR A 340 5.85 16.09 -10.03
CA THR A 340 6.13 17.52 -9.87
C THR A 340 6.23 17.93 -8.39
N MET A 341 6.94 19.03 -8.09
CA MET A 341 7.15 19.46 -6.69
C MET A 341 5.85 19.77 -5.94
N ASN A 342 4.81 20.26 -6.60
CA ASN A 342 3.51 20.47 -5.95
C ASN A 342 2.86 19.18 -5.44
N GLU A 343 3.21 18.02 -6.02
CA GLU A 343 2.75 16.71 -5.53
C GLU A 343 3.58 16.17 -4.36
N LEU A 344 4.79 16.71 -4.17
CA LEU A 344 5.75 16.31 -3.12
C LEU A 344 5.80 17.29 -1.95
N VAL A 345 5.27 18.51 -2.09
CA VAL A 345 5.28 19.52 -1.04
C VAL A 345 3.91 19.53 -0.38
N ILE A 346 3.78 18.78 0.71
CA ILE A 346 2.52 18.52 1.39
C ILE A 346 2.32 19.57 2.49
N PRO A 347 1.27 20.41 2.41
CA PRO A 347 0.91 21.30 3.50
C PRO A 347 0.59 20.50 4.76
N VAL A 348 1.18 20.86 5.88
CA VAL A 348 0.91 20.21 7.17
C VAL A 348 0.73 21.26 8.26
N THR A 349 -0.17 20.96 9.20
CA THR A 349 -0.44 21.80 10.36
C THR A 349 -0.17 21.04 11.66
N SER A 350 0.07 21.78 12.74
CA SER A 350 0.27 21.22 14.07
C SER A 350 -1.02 20.63 14.63
N THR A 351 -0.93 19.95 15.79
CA THR A 351 -2.11 19.45 16.54
C THR A 351 -3.15 20.52 16.88
N THR A 352 -2.77 21.79 16.83
CA THR A 352 -3.64 22.93 17.12
C THR A 352 -4.10 23.66 15.85
N GLY A 353 -3.85 23.08 14.67
CA GLY A 353 -4.19 23.65 13.37
C GLY A 353 -3.30 24.81 12.93
N GLN A 354 -2.11 24.97 13.53
CA GLN A 354 -1.19 26.04 13.16
C GLN A 354 -0.23 25.58 12.07
N GLN A 355 0.00 26.44 11.08
CA GLN A 355 1.02 26.22 10.04
C GLN A 355 2.38 25.96 10.69
N LEU A 356 3.02 24.85 10.31
CA LEU A 356 4.40 24.58 10.74
C LEU A 356 5.34 25.60 10.12
N GLN A 357 6.36 26.00 10.87
CA GLN A 357 7.36 26.99 10.45
C GLN A 357 8.76 26.53 10.87
N PHE A 358 9.75 26.87 10.05
CA PHE A 358 11.16 26.79 10.41
C PHE A 358 11.52 27.86 11.45
N THR A 359 12.73 27.76 12.02
CA THR A 359 13.21 28.69 13.06
C THR A 359 13.30 30.15 12.60
N ASP A 360 13.38 30.39 11.30
CA ASP A 360 13.42 31.72 10.68
C ASP A 360 12.01 32.30 10.37
N GLY A 361 10.94 31.55 10.65
CA GLY A 361 9.55 31.91 10.38
C GLY A 361 9.04 31.50 8.99
N THR A 362 9.86 30.86 8.17
CA THR A 362 9.44 30.33 6.85
C THR A 362 8.43 29.20 7.05
N ALA A 363 7.33 29.20 6.29
CA ALA A 363 6.35 28.12 6.34
C ALA A 363 6.98 26.78 5.90
N ALA A 364 6.86 25.77 6.75
CA ALA A 364 7.39 24.43 6.54
C ALA A 364 6.26 23.49 6.07
N CYS A 365 6.55 22.73 5.03
CA CYS A 365 5.71 21.69 4.47
C CYS A 365 6.43 20.34 4.57
N LEU A 366 5.67 19.26 4.72
CA LEU A 366 6.20 17.90 4.70
C LEU A 366 6.64 17.58 3.28
N PHE A 367 7.82 17.00 3.13
CA PHE A 367 8.33 16.55 1.84
C PHE A 367 7.91 15.10 1.57
N GLY A 368 7.49 14.84 0.34
CA GLY A 368 6.83 13.62 -0.11
C GLY A 368 7.72 12.38 -0.19
N ILE A 369 9.02 12.52 0.08
CA ILE A 369 10.04 11.47 0.05
C ILE A 369 10.62 11.27 1.45
N ALA A 370 10.71 10.02 1.89
CA ALA A 370 11.33 9.59 3.13
C ALA A 370 12.42 8.51 2.87
N PRO A 371 13.40 8.36 3.77
CA PRO A 371 14.32 7.22 3.73
C PRO A 371 13.58 5.92 4.09
N ALA A 372 13.82 4.86 3.33
CA ALA A 372 13.25 3.53 3.57
C ALA A 372 13.96 2.79 4.72
N GLY A 373 15.18 3.19 5.08
CA GLY A 373 16.02 2.45 6.01
C GLY A 373 16.26 1.02 5.52
N ASP A 374 16.06 0.05 6.41
CA ASP A 374 16.21 -1.38 6.10
C ASP A 374 14.96 -2.02 5.46
N SER A 375 13.91 -1.24 5.15
CA SER A 375 12.67 -1.75 4.57
C SER A 375 12.67 -1.71 3.04
N THR A 376 11.74 -2.47 2.43
CA THR A 376 11.47 -2.42 0.98
C THR A 376 11.21 -0.97 0.56
N SER A 377 11.75 -0.57 -0.60
CA SER A 377 11.44 0.75 -1.17
C SER A 377 10.00 0.78 -1.65
N VAL A 378 9.28 1.86 -1.32
CA VAL A 378 7.84 1.98 -1.58
C VAL A 378 7.57 3.25 -2.37
N LEU A 379 6.83 3.14 -3.45
CA LEU A 379 6.24 4.26 -4.17
C LEU A 379 4.79 4.41 -3.69
N GLY A 380 4.60 5.27 -2.69
CA GLY A 380 3.31 5.53 -2.07
C GLY A 380 2.46 6.55 -2.81
N ASP A 381 1.45 7.10 -2.14
CA ASP A 381 0.48 8.06 -2.70
C ASP A 381 1.17 9.27 -3.36
N THR A 382 2.29 9.75 -2.82
CA THR A 382 3.06 10.86 -3.41
C THR A 382 3.60 10.57 -4.80
N PHE A 383 3.85 9.30 -5.14
CA PHE A 383 4.16 8.87 -6.49
C PHE A 383 2.88 8.51 -7.26
N ILE A 384 2.00 7.70 -6.66
CA ILE A 384 0.84 7.10 -7.34
C ILE A 384 -0.09 8.18 -7.90
N ARG A 385 -0.26 9.33 -7.25
CA ARG A 385 -1.03 10.46 -7.81
C ARG A 385 -0.58 10.86 -9.21
N SER A 386 0.73 10.83 -9.47
CA SER A 386 1.33 11.20 -10.75
C SER A 386 1.25 10.11 -11.82
N ALA A 387 0.74 8.92 -11.47
CA ALA A 387 0.60 7.79 -12.39
C ALA A 387 -0.87 7.40 -12.55
N TYR A 388 -1.19 6.86 -13.72
CA TYR A 388 -2.34 5.98 -13.88
C TYR A 388 -1.83 4.54 -13.89
N ILE A 389 -2.36 3.71 -13.00
CA ILE A 389 -1.81 2.37 -12.75
C ILE A 389 -2.89 1.31 -13.00
N VAL A 390 -2.57 0.30 -13.79
CA VAL A 390 -3.38 -0.92 -13.93
C VAL A 390 -2.63 -2.08 -13.28
N TYR A 391 -3.26 -2.69 -12.28
CA TYR A 391 -2.78 -3.89 -11.61
C TYR A 391 -3.47 -5.10 -12.25
N ASP A 392 -2.74 -5.97 -12.93
CA ASP A 392 -3.25 -7.18 -13.58
C ASP A 392 -2.67 -8.43 -12.87
N LEU A 393 -3.42 -8.94 -11.90
CA LEU A 393 -2.99 -10.07 -11.07
C LEU A 393 -3.06 -11.39 -11.84
N ASP A 394 -3.97 -11.51 -12.81
CA ASP A 394 -4.09 -12.71 -13.65
C ASP A 394 -2.84 -12.89 -14.54
N ASN A 395 -2.28 -11.79 -15.05
CA ASN A 395 -1.07 -11.82 -15.88
C ASN A 395 0.24 -11.56 -15.10
N ASN A 396 0.16 -11.10 -13.85
CA ASN A 396 1.31 -10.66 -13.04
C ASN A 396 2.06 -9.49 -13.67
N GLU A 397 1.30 -8.48 -14.07
CA GLU A 397 1.76 -7.32 -14.81
C GLU A 397 1.23 -6.02 -14.18
N ILE A 398 2.02 -4.95 -14.26
CA ILE A 398 1.59 -3.59 -13.97
C ILE A 398 1.68 -2.79 -15.26
N SER A 399 0.63 -2.05 -15.61
CA SER A 399 0.68 -1.08 -16.70
C SER A 399 0.65 0.35 -16.19
N LEU A 400 1.59 1.18 -16.62
CA LEU A 400 1.77 2.56 -16.17
C LEU A 400 1.63 3.56 -17.31
N ALA A 401 1.07 4.72 -17.01
CA ALA A 401 1.12 5.90 -17.86
C ALA A 401 1.16 7.17 -16.99
N GLN A 402 1.64 8.28 -17.55
CA GLN A 402 1.56 9.57 -16.87
C GLN A 402 0.09 9.95 -16.66
N THR A 403 -0.27 10.32 -15.44
CA THR A 403 -1.63 10.74 -15.10
C THR A 403 -2.07 11.97 -15.91
N ASN A 404 -3.37 12.05 -16.21
CA ASN A 404 -4.03 13.28 -16.62
C ASN A 404 -4.84 13.82 -15.43
N PHE A 405 -4.21 14.72 -14.66
CA PHE A 405 -4.84 15.33 -13.50
C PHE A 405 -6.13 16.08 -13.88
N ASN A 406 -7.11 16.08 -12.98
CA ASN A 406 -8.39 16.77 -13.17
C ASN A 406 -9.10 16.45 -14.50
N ALA A 407 -8.96 15.22 -14.98
CA ALA A 407 -9.69 14.76 -16.16
C ALA A 407 -11.20 15.03 -16.01
N THR A 408 -11.77 15.77 -16.96
CA THR A 408 -13.20 16.17 -16.95
C THR A 408 -14.10 15.26 -17.79
N SER A 409 -13.50 14.31 -18.49
CA SER A 409 -14.17 13.30 -19.31
C SER A 409 -13.81 11.91 -18.82
N THR A 410 -14.67 10.95 -19.13
CA THR A 410 -14.46 9.53 -18.85
C THR A 410 -14.60 8.71 -20.14
N SER A 411 -13.75 7.70 -20.29
CA SER A 411 -13.74 6.77 -21.42
C SER A 411 -13.32 5.38 -20.92
N VAL A 412 -14.22 4.77 -20.14
CA VAL A 412 -14.02 3.45 -19.53
C VAL A 412 -14.10 2.34 -20.57
N VAL A 413 -13.06 1.51 -20.61
CA VAL A 413 -12.93 0.30 -21.41
C VAL A 413 -12.73 -0.88 -20.46
N GLU A 414 -13.38 -2.00 -20.77
CA GLU A 414 -13.31 -3.23 -19.98
C GLU A 414 -11.96 -3.94 -20.18
N ILE A 415 -11.36 -4.39 -19.08
CA ILE A 415 -10.23 -5.33 -19.10
C ILE A 415 -10.80 -6.72 -19.39
N THR A 416 -10.25 -7.38 -20.41
CA THR A 416 -10.74 -8.68 -20.87
C THR A 416 -9.93 -9.82 -20.24
N THR A 417 -9.85 -10.98 -20.88
CA THR A 417 -9.07 -12.13 -20.39
C THR A 417 -7.93 -12.45 -21.35
N GLY A 418 -6.91 -13.16 -20.86
CA GLY A 418 -5.74 -13.55 -21.64
C GLY A 418 -4.56 -12.58 -21.52
N THR A 419 -3.48 -12.87 -22.23
CA THR A 419 -2.17 -12.21 -22.07
C THR A 419 -2.08 -10.79 -22.63
N THR A 420 -3.17 -10.26 -23.18
CA THR A 420 -3.28 -8.88 -23.68
C THR A 420 -4.58 -8.26 -23.20
N ALA A 421 -4.97 -8.58 -21.97
CA ALA A 421 -6.27 -8.24 -21.39
C ALA A 421 -6.47 -6.72 -21.21
N VAL A 422 -5.39 -6.00 -20.84
CA VAL A 422 -5.40 -4.56 -20.62
C VAL A 422 -5.52 -3.82 -21.96
N PRO A 423 -6.58 -3.03 -22.18
CA PRO A 423 -6.81 -2.38 -23.46
C PRO A 423 -5.73 -1.35 -23.81
N SER A 424 -5.21 -1.42 -25.04
CA SER A 424 -4.25 -0.46 -25.60
C SER A 424 -2.92 -0.34 -24.82
N ALA A 425 -2.59 -1.34 -23.99
CA ALA A 425 -1.30 -1.41 -23.32
C ALA A 425 -0.24 -2.07 -24.22
N THR A 426 1.01 -1.65 -24.06
CA THR A 426 2.16 -2.20 -24.78
C THR A 426 3.20 -2.72 -23.81
N LEU A 427 3.70 -3.93 -24.07
CA LEU A 427 4.81 -4.48 -23.28
C LEU A 427 6.07 -3.63 -23.43
N VAL A 428 6.70 -3.34 -22.29
CA VAL A 428 8.01 -2.71 -22.24
C VAL A 428 9.04 -3.66 -22.84
N ALA A 429 9.89 -3.15 -23.72
CA ALA A 429 10.89 -3.97 -24.40
C ALA A 429 12.11 -4.19 -23.50
N ASN A 430 12.44 -5.44 -23.21
CA ASN A 430 13.58 -5.85 -22.38
C ASN A 430 13.58 -5.18 -20.99
N PRO A 431 12.52 -5.34 -20.19
CA PRO A 431 12.46 -4.75 -18.85
C PRO A 431 13.61 -5.32 -17.99
N VAL A 432 14.25 -4.45 -17.21
CA VAL A 432 15.28 -4.86 -16.25
C VAL A 432 14.63 -5.68 -15.14
N THR A 433 15.22 -6.83 -14.81
CA THR A 433 14.83 -7.63 -13.65
C THR A 433 15.53 -7.11 -12.39
N ALA A 434 14.80 -7.01 -11.28
CA ALA A 434 15.37 -6.56 -10.02
C ALA A 434 16.53 -7.45 -9.54
N SER A 435 17.55 -6.81 -8.96
CA SER A 435 18.68 -7.47 -8.29
C SER A 435 18.91 -6.95 -6.85
N SER A 436 18.15 -5.94 -6.44
CA SER A 436 18.12 -5.37 -5.09
C SER A 436 16.69 -4.94 -4.74
N GLY A 437 16.46 -4.52 -3.49
CA GLY A 437 15.14 -4.05 -3.04
C GLY A 437 14.14 -5.16 -2.69
N SER A 438 14.35 -6.38 -3.20
CA SER A 438 13.65 -7.57 -2.73
C SER A 438 14.28 -8.05 -1.40
N SER A 439 14.14 -7.28 -0.33
CA SER A 439 14.23 -7.90 0.98
C SER A 439 13.07 -8.85 1.05
N GLY A 440 13.34 -10.17 0.98
CA GLY A 440 12.33 -11.17 1.27
C GLY A 440 11.79 -10.87 2.65
N SER A 441 10.67 -10.17 2.68
CA SER A 441 9.88 -10.06 3.87
C SER A 441 9.39 -11.48 4.09
N GLU A 442 10.15 -12.27 4.88
CA GLU A 442 9.53 -13.35 5.63
C GLU A 442 8.26 -12.73 6.22
N MET A 443 7.10 -13.21 5.76
CA MET A 443 5.79 -12.66 6.08
C MET A 443 5.81 -12.07 7.48
N SER A 444 5.73 -10.74 7.51
CA SER A 444 5.99 -9.90 8.67
C SER A 444 5.62 -10.58 9.99
N GLY A 445 6.60 -10.80 10.87
CA GLY A 445 6.39 -10.86 12.32
C GLY A 445 6.65 -12.18 13.05
N SER A 446 7.93 -12.52 13.29
CA SER A 446 8.28 -13.32 14.48
C SER A 446 8.37 -12.40 15.70
N VAL A 447 7.24 -12.26 16.41
CA VAL A 447 7.24 -11.82 17.82
C VAL A 447 6.64 -12.95 18.65
N THR A 448 7.50 -13.77 19.24
CA THR A 448 7.10 -14.75 20.24
C THR A 448 6.64 -14.03 21.51
N LEU A 449 5.33 -13.84 21.67
CA LEU A 449 4.75 -13.44 22.95
C LEU A 449 4.71 -14.67 23.87
N SER A 450 5.68 -14.77 24.78
CA SER A 450 5.64 -15.79 25.82
C SER A 450 4.39 -15.59 26.68
N SER A 451 3.45 -16.54 26.61
CA SER A 451 2.32 -16.62 27.53
C SER A 451 2.84 -16.92 28.93
N GLY A 452 2.75 -15.93 29.83
CA GLY A 452 2.99 -16.13 31.26
C GLY A 452 1.89 -16.99 31.86
N SER A 453 2.03 -18.32 31.77
CA SER A 453 1.20 -19.25 32.52
C SER A 453 1.66 -19.26 33.99
N LYS A 454 0.79 -18.80 34.88
CA LYS A 454 0.94 -19.04 36.32
C LYS A 454 0.65 -20.52 36.59
N SER A 455 1.69 -21.34 36.65
CA SER A 455 1.63 -22.67 37.25
C SER A 455 2.26 -22.60 38.64
N LYS A 456 1.44 -22.71 39.68
CA LYS A 456 1.88 -23.04 41.03
C LYS A 456 2.24 -24.53 41.04
N ASN A 457 3.49 -24.86 41.36
CA ASN A 457 3.75 -26.15 41.98
C ASN A 457 4.90 -26.03 43.00
N ALA A 458 4.60 -26.48 44.22
CA ALA A 458 5.46 -26.43 45.38
C ALA A 458 6.57 -27.48 45.27
N GLY A 459 7.82 -27.05 45.48
CA GLY A 459 8.96 -27.95 45.62
C GLY A 459 9.03 -28.53 47.03
N ALA A 460 9.05 -29.86 47.13
CA ALA A 460 9.51 -30.58 48.31
C ALA A 460 11.02 -30.81 48.16
N MET A 461 11.82 -30.25 49.07
CA MET A 461 13.28 -30.39 49.08
C MET A 461 13.68 -31.33 50.23
N GLN A 462 14.32 -32.44 49.89
CA GLN A 462 14.99 -33.36 50.82
C GLN A 462 16.40 -32.85 51.10
N THR A 463 16.79 -32.81 52.38
CA THR A 463 18.18 -32.74 52.87
C THR A 463 18.76 -34.16 52.92
N PRO A 464 20.11 -34.38 52.91
CA PRO A 464 20.89 -34.38 54.17
C PRO A 464 22.42 -34.05 53.96
N PRO A 465 23.40 -34.42 54.82
CA PRO A 465 24.33 -33.51 55.54
C PRO A 465 25.84 -33.88 55.26
N PRO A 466 26.83 -33.72 56.18
CA PRO A 466 27.29 -32.58 56.98
C PRO A 466 28.74 -32.12 56.65
N LEU A 467 29.13 -31.04 57.34
CA LEU A 467 30.44 -30.41 57.51
C LEU A 467 31.68 -31.31 57.65
N ALA A 468 32.78 -30.89 57.01
CA ALA A 468 34.14 -30.88 57.58
C ALA A 468 35.06 -29.94 56.76
N TYR A 469 35.59 -28.87 57.35
CA TYR A 469 36.83 -28.25 56.87
C TYR A 469 37.76 -27.94 58.04
N GLY A 470 39.05 -28.20 57.76
CA GLY A 470 40.15 -28.30 58.70
C GLY A 470 40.46 -27.05 59.50
N MET A 471 40.99 -27.30 60.68
CA MET A 471 41.68 -26.33 61.53
C MET A 471 42.96 -25.80 60.86
N ALA A 472 43.15 -24.49 60.92
CA ALA A 472 44.47 -23.86 61.00
C ALA A 472 44.38 -22.53 61.77
N VAL A 473 44.50 -22.64 63.09
CA VAL A 473 45.42 -21.90 63.99
C VAL A 473 45.56 -20.37 63.81
N LEU A 474 45.03 -19.68 64.84
CA LEU A 474 45.51 -18.49 65.58
C LEU A 474 45.53 -17.10 64.93
N GLY A 475 44.88 -16.16 65.62
CA GLY A 475 45.28 -14.75 65.62
C GLY A 475 44.17 -13.78 66.01
N ALA A 476 44.06 -13.47 67.30
CA ALA A 476 43.02 -12.64 67.92
C ALA A 476 42.89 -11.21 67.38
N GLY A 477 41.65 -10.69 67.42
CA GLY A 477 41.32 -9.27 67.28
C GLY A 477 39.85 -9.02 67.61
N LEU A 478 39.60 -8.57 68.83
CA LEU A 478 38.29 -8.38 69.47
C LEU A 478 37.61 -7.04 69.12
N TYR A 479 36.30 -7.02 69.44
CA TYR A 479 35.40 -5.90 69.80
C TYR A 479 34.51 -5.27 68.70
N TYR A 480 33.19 -5.60 68.78
CA TYR A 480 32.02 -4.74 69.10
C TYR A 480 31.83 -3.44 68.29
N ALA A 481 30.63 -2.92 68.00
CA ALA A 481 29.28 -3.17 68.48
C ALA A 481 28.27 -2.48 67.53
N MET A 482 27.03 -2.98 67.60
CA MET A 482 25.73 -2.31 67.42
C MET A 482 25.35 -1.74 66.05
#